data_AF-A0A7S1SL78-F1
#
_entry.id   AF-A0A7S1SL78-F1
#
_cell.length_a   1.000
_cell.length_b   1.000
_cell.length_c   1.000
_cell.angle_alpha   90.00
_cell.angle_beta   90.00
_cell.angle_gamma   90.00
#
_symmetry.space_group_name_H-M   'P 1'
#
loop_
_entity.id
_entity.type
_entity.pdbx_description
1 polymer ?
#
loop_
_entity_poly.entity_id
_entity_poly.type
_entity_poly.pdbx_seq_one_letter_code
_entity_poly.pdbx_strand_id
1 'polypeptide(L)'
;MSFDFQTSMESPDFTFSYSKFSCVAEMYLAHVFFCYAVFITGLLAMIVRLVPAVRWMHIWLGRAYIHAMLWATATSLLINNTGLPAGVLISFVWVMGGLSIGWVVINIHQCQMERQALRRVQARVQSGEGKAAADLAGAIAAEKGRIAEEKGWAQRVFSWKALHGSLFFTSWLNIAGRLFVTGINPDEWVCYTYPFYKPVDSKYYNGAGNATMVPVPIHDPNYSRLPWAKTGLLAWGLIFSVGSVAACFLVGALYSFVATRRMGSSQARYESQPALDAAVTGE
;
A
#
# COMPACT_ATOMS: atom_id res chain seq x y z
N MET A 1 -20.10 -36.43 -4.62
CA MET A 1 -20.85 -35.27 -5.13
C MET A 1 -20.43 -35.09 -6.58
N SER A 2 -21.25 -35.58 -7.54
CA SER A 2 -20.99 -35.41 -8.97
C SER A 2 -21.34 -33.97 -9.34
N PHE A 3 -20.33 -33.16 -9.66
CA PHE A 3 -20.55 -31.85 -10.26
C PHE A 3 -20.95 -32.07 -11.72
N ASP A 4 -22.22 -31.84 -12.01
CA ASP A 4 -22.74 -31.96 -13.37
C ASP A 4 -22.29 -30.73 -14.18
N PHE A 5 -21.44 -30.90 -15.20
CA PHE A 5 -20.76 -29.79 -15.89
C PHE A 5 -21.76 -28.78 -16.51
N GLN A 6 -22.94 -29.24 -16.93
CA GLN A 6 -24.02 -28.38 -17.45
C GLN A 6 -24.46 -27.33 -16.42
N THR A 7 -24.50 -27.68 -15.13
CA THR A 7 -24.98 -26.78 -14.07
C THR A 7 -24.13 -25.51 -13.90
N SER A 8 -22.83 -25.56 -14.20
CA SER A 8 -21.95 -24.40 -14.04
C SER A 8 -22.01 -23.42 -15.21
N MET A 9 -22.35 -23.89 -16.41
CA MET A 9 -22.49 -23.05 -17.61
C MET A 9 -23.81 -22.27 -17.62
N GLU A 10 -24.79 -22.76 -16.86
CA GLU A 10 -26.12 -22.16 -16.70
C GLU A 10 -26.28 -21.45 -15.34
N SER A 11 -25.33 -21.56 -14.41
CA SER A 11 -25.38 -20.83 -13.14
C SER A 11 -24.79 -19.42 -13.27
N PRO A 12 -25.47 -18.35 -12.82
CA PRO A 12 -24.88 -17.02 -12.75
C PRO A 12 -23.84 -16.87 -11.61
N ASP A 13 -23.79 -17.82 -10.68
CA ASP A 13 -23.05 -17.71 -9.42
C ASP A 13 -21.63 -18.27 -9.49
N PHE A 14 -21.35 -19.22 -10.38
CA PHE A 14 -20.00 -19.79 -10.54
C PHE A 14 -19.78 -20.34 -11.94
N THR A 15 -18.51 -20.49 -12.31
CA THR A 15 -18.08 -21.15 -13.57
C THR A 15 -17.01 -22.18 -13.22
N PHE A 16 -17.25 -23.45 -13.57
CA PHE A 16 -16.33 -24.55 -13.25
C PHE A 16 -16.01 -25.37 -14.50
N SER A 17 -14.72 -25.51 -14.82
CA SER A 17 -14.27 -26.30 -15.98
C SER A 17 -12.96 -27.01 -15.68
N TYR A 18 -12.77 -28.21 -16.22
CA TYR A 18 -11.55 -29.01 -16.02
C TYR A 18 -11.11 -29.13 -14.54
N SER A 19 -12.07 -29.33 -13.64
CA SER A 19 -11.86 -29.38 -12.19
C SER A 19 -11.32 -28.09 -11.55
N LYS A 20 -11.59 -26.92 -12.17
CA LYS A 20 -11.12 -25.61 -11.73
C LYS A 20 -12.27 -24.62 -11.68
N PHE A 21 -12.28 -23.76 -10.67
CA PHE A 21 -13.14 -22.57 -10.67
C PHE A 21 -12.50 -21.50 -11.55
N SER A 22 -13.24 -21.06 -12.57
CA SER A 22 -12.93 -19.87 -13.34
C SER A 22 -13.61 -18.64 -12.72
N CYS A 23 -14.73 -18.85 -12.03
CA CYS A 23 -15.53 -17.81 -11.43
C CYS A 23 -16.28 -18.29 -10.19
N VAL A 24 -16.39 -17.43 -9.18
CA VAL A 24 -17.29 -17.56 -8.02
C VAL A 24 -17.78 -16.17 -7.64
N ALA A 25 -19.08 -15.93 -7.69
CA ALA A 25 -19.69 -14.62 -7.45
C ALA A 25 -19.52 -14.12 -6.03
N GLU A 26 -19.61 -15.00 -5.05
CA GLU A 26 -19.38 -14.65 -3.65
C GLU A 26 -17.98 -14.07 -3.40
N MET A 27 -16.99 -14.47 -4.22
CA MET A 27 -15.64 -13.94 -4.11
C MET A 27 -15.54 -12.47 -4.53
N TYR A 28 -16.55 -11.93 -5.23
CA TYR A 28 -16.62 -10.50 -5.53
C TYR A 28 -16.80 -9.67 -4.26
N LEU A 29 -17.73 -10.06 -3.39
CA LEU A 29 -17.94 -9.37 -2.12
C LEU A 29 -16.71 -9.47 -1.22
N ALA A 30 -16.09 -10.65 -1.15
CA ALA A 30 -14.84 -10.84 -0.42
C ALA A 30 -13.73 -9.93 -0.98
N HIS A 31 -13.58 -9.88 -2.31
CA HIS A 31 -12.63 -9.01 -2.98
C HIS A 31 -12.84 -7.53 -2.67
N VAL A 32 -14.09 -7.05 -2.75
CA VAL A 32 -14.47 -5.67 -2.43
C VAL A 32 -14.16 -5.37 -0.96
N PHE A 33 -14.54 -6.26 -0.03
CA PHE A 33 -14.23 -6.13 1.39
C PHE A 33 -12.71 -5.98 1.63
N PHE A 34 -11.89 -6.84 1.03
CA PHE A 34 -10.45 -6.76 1.20
C PHE A 34 -9.85 -5.51 0.53
N CYS A 35 -10.40 -5.03 -0.59
CA CYS A 35 -10.00 -3.75 -1.16
C CYS A 35 -10.26 -2.57 -0.20
N TYR A 36 -11.40 -2.57 0.50
CA TYR A 36 -11.68 -1.58 1.55
C TYR A 36 -10.73 -1.72 2.74
N ALA A 37 -10.45 -2.95 3.17
CA ALA A 37 -9.50 -3.21 4.24
C ALA A 37 -8.09 -2.69 3.87
N VAL A 38 -7.63 -2.90 2.63
CA VAL A 38 -6.38 -2.34 2.10
C VAL A 38 -6.38 -0.81 2.20
N PHE A 39 -7.46 -0.15 1.77
CA PHE A 39 -7.55 1.31 1.82
C PHE A 39 -7.47 1.85 3.24
N ILE A 40 -8.30 1.31 4.15
CA ILE A 40 -8.38 1.75 5.54
C ILE A 40 -7.07 1.49 6.26
N THR A 41 -6.55 0.27 6.20
CA THR A 41 -5.31 -0.10 6.91
C THR A 41 -4.10 0.66 6.38
N GLY A 42 -4.01 0.88 5.07
CA GLY A 42 -2.95 1.69 4.47
C GLY A 42 -3.02 3.17 4.89
N LEU A 43 -4.21 3.77 4.87
CA LEU A 43 -4.41 5.14 5.30
C LEU A 43 -4.07 5.32 6.79
N LEU A 44 -4.59 4.43 7.63
CA LEU A 44 -4.29 4.43 9.07
C LEU A 44 -2.79 4.24 9.31
N ALA A 45 -2.12 3.32 8.60
CA ALA A 45 -0.68 3.11 8.71
C ALA A 45 0.12 4.39 8.42
N MET A 46 -0.34 5.25 7.51
CA MET A 46 0.29 6.54 7.22
C MET A 46 0.01 7.56 8.33
N ILE A 47 -1.25 7.69 8.76
CA ILE A 47 -1.68 8.65 9.80
C ILE A 47 -0.98 8.40 11.13
N VAL A 48 -0.89 7.15 11.58
CA VAL A 48 -0.27 6.84 12.88
C VAL A 48 1.22 7.21 12.94
N ARG A 49 1.89 7.44 11.80
CA ARG A 49 3.28 7.94 11.80
C ARG A 49 3.40 9.39 12.23
N LEU A 50 2.34 10.17 12.00
CA LEU A 50 2.27 11.60 12.35
C LEU A 50 2.09 11.80 13.86
N VAL A 51 1.52 10.82 14.56
CA VAL A 51 1.22 10.90 16.00
C VAL A 51 2.19 10.01 16.79
N PRO A 52 3.17 10.58 17.54
CA PRO A 52 4.17 9.79 18.25
C PRO A 52 3.59 8.75 19.20
N ALA A 53 2.50 9.06 19.90
CA ALA A 53 1.88 8.20 20.91
C ALA A 53 1.37 6.85 20.36
N VAL A 54 0.91 6.83 19.10
CA VAL A 54 0.36 5.62 18.46
C VAL A 54 1.26 5.08 17.35
N ARG A 55 2.50 5.59 17.24
CA ARG A 55 3.42 5.21 16.17
C ARG A 55 3.75 3.72 16.14
N TRP A 56 3.69 3.05 17.29
CA TRP A 56 3.88 1.60 17.40
C TRP A 56 2.85 0.80 16.58
N MET A 57 1.64 1.35 16.38
CA MET A 57 0.59 0.72 15.58
C MET A 57 0.94 0.63 14.09
N HIS A 58 1.89 1.45 13.60
CA HIS A 58 2.27 1.49 12.18
C HIS A 58 2.67 0.11 11.65
N ILE A 59 3.39 -0.67 12.45
CA ILE A 59 3.86 -2.00 12.05
C ILE A 59 2.68 -2.97 11.91
N TRP A 60 1.73 -2.92 12.84
CA TRP A 60 0.54 -3.78 12.82
C TRP A 60 -0.41 -3.43 11.68
N LEU A 61 -0.66 -2.14 11.46
CA LEU A 61 -1.48 -1.66 10.35
C LEU A 61 -0.81 -1.95 9.00
N GLY A 62 0.51 -1.80 8.89
CA GLY A 62 1.27 -2.18 7.70
C GLY A 62 1.20 -3.69 7.41
N ARG A 63 1.24 -4.53 8.44
CA ARG A 63 1.02 -5.98 8.28
C ARG A 63 -0.40 -6.29 7.83
N ALA A 64 -1.41 -5.68 8.46
CA ALA A 64 -2.81 -5.86 8.09
C ALA A 64 -3.06 -5.44 6.63
N TYR A 65 -2.46 -4.35 6.19
CA TYR A 65 -2.46 -3.89 4.80
C TYR A 65 -1.93 -4.95 3.83
N ILE A 66 -0.78 -5.56 4.12
CA ILE A 66 -0.21 -6.62 3.26
C ILE A 66 -1.10 -7.86 3.24
N HIS A 67 -1.66 -8.28 4.38
CA HIS A 67 -2.55 -9.44 4.41
C HIS A 67 -3.84 -9.17 3.61
N ALA A 68 -4.44 -8.00 3.79
CA ALA A 68 -5.60 -7.58 3.01
C ALA A 68 -5.29 -7.54 1.52
N MET A 69 -4.09 -7.11 1.13
CA MET A 69 -3.63 -7.12 -0.27
C MET A 69 -3.56 -8.53 -0.85
N LEU A 70 -2.98 -9.46 -0.10
CA LEU A 70 -2.86 -10.86 -0.51
C LEU A 70 -4.24 -11.50 -0.69
N TRP A 71 -5.17 -11.25 0.23
CA TRP A 71 -6.54 -11.73 0.14
C TRP A 71 -7.34 -11.07 -0.99
N ALA A 72 -7.17 -9.76 -1.21
CA ALA A 72 -7.75 -9.06 -2.35
C ALA A 72 -7.24 -9.67 -3.67
N THR A 73 -5.96 -10.02 -3.74
CA THR A 73 -5.37 -10.69 -4.92
C THR A 73 -5.89 -12.11 -5.07
N ALA A 74 -5.95 -12.90 -4.00
CA ALA A 74 -6.43 -14.27 -4.06
C ALA A 74 -7.90 -14.35 -4.51
N THR A 75 -8.75 -13.49 -3.94
CA THR A 75 -10.17 -13.39 -4.31
C THR A 75 -10.35 -12.85 -5.73
N SER A 76 -9.47 -11.95 -6.21
CA SER A 76 -9.55 -11.43 -7.58
C SER A 76 -9.33 -12.51 -8.65
N LEU A 77 -8.52 -13.53 -8.34
CA LEU A 77 -8.30 -14.67 -9.24
C LEU A 77 -9.56 -15.52 -9.45
N LEU A 78 -10.50 -15.49 -8.50
CA LEU A 78 -11.73 -16.28 -8.53
C LEU A 78 -12.93 -15.51 -9.08
N ILE A 79 -12.77 -14.26 -9.50
CA ILE A 79 -13.83 -13.42 -10.10
C ILE A 79 -13.50 -13.04 -11.55
N ASN A 80 -12.57 -13.74 -12.20
CA ASN A 80 -12.03 -13.32 -13.48
C ASN A 80 -12.48 -14.22 -14.64
N ASN A 81 -13.41 -13.73 -15.45
CA ASN A 81 -14.00 -14.52 -16.55
C ASN A 81 -13.67 -13.96 -17.94
N THR A 82 -13.27 -12.70 -18.02
CA THR A 82 -12.99 -11.98 -19.28
C THR A 82 -11.57 -11.42 -19.35
N GLY A 83 -10.72 -11.72 -18.35
CA GLY A 83 -9.41 -11.10 -18.19
C GLY A 83 -9.50 -9.76 -17.45
N LEU A 84 -8.35 -9.32 -16.90
CA LEU A 84 -8.24 -8.02 -16.24
C LEU A 84 -8.02 -6.91 -17.28
N PRO A 85 -8.65 -5.73 -17.15
CA PRO A 85 -8.34 -4.60 -18.02
C PRO A 85 -6.83 -4.28 -17.98
N ALA A 86 -6.23 -3.95 -19.13
CA ALA A 86 -4.79 -3.71 -19.24
C ALA A 86 -4.28 -2.63 -18.27
N GLY A 87 -5.06 -1.56 -18.04
CA GLY A 87 -4.73 -0.53 -17.06
C GLY A 87 -4.67 -1.06 -15.62
N VAL A 88 -5.38 -2.14 -15.30
CA VAL A 88 -5.30 -2.85 -14.01
C VAL A 88 -4.03 -3.68 -13.92
N LEU A 89 -3.66 -4.39 -14.99
CA LEU A 89 -2.41 -5.15 -15.04
C LEU A 89 -1.19 -4.24 -14.84
N ILE A 90 -1.18 -3.06 -15.47
CA ILE A 90 -0.12 -2.06 -15.27
C ILE A 90 -0.05 -1.65 -13.79
N SER A 91 -1.18 -1.29 -13.17
CA SER A 91 -1.22 -0.98 -11.73
C SER A 91 -0.72 -2.14 -10.87
N PHE A 92 -1.06 -3.39 -11.20
CA PHE A 92 -0.61 -4.56 -10.44
C PHE A 92 0.90 -4.75 -10.47
N VAL A 93 1.53 -4.56 -11.63
CA VAL A 93 3.00 -4.62 -11.74
C VAL A 93 3.64 -3.60 -10.80
N TRP A 94 3.10 -2.38 -10.75
CA TRP A 94 3.60 -1.33 -9.87
C TRP A 94 3.33 -1.58 -8.39
N VAL A 95 2.15 -2.09 -8.04
CA VAL A 95 1.79 -2.48 -6.67
C VAL A 95 2.74 -3.56 -6.17
N MET A 96 2.87 -4.67 -6.92
CA MET A 96 3.71 -5.81 -6.51
C MET A 96 5.20 -5.46 -6.51
N GLY A 97 5.67 -4.78 -7.57
CA GLY A 97 7.05 -4.31 -7.66
C GLY A 97 7.40 -3.31 -6.57
N GLY A 98 6.54 -2.30 -6.35
CA GLY A 98 6.72 -1.29 -5.32
C GLY A 98 6.76 -1.85 -3.91
N LEU A 99 5.87 -2.81 -3.58
CA LEU A 99 5.88 -3.48 -2.27
C LEU A 99 7.14 -4.33 -2.06
N SER A 100 7.55 -5.08 -3.09
CA SER A 100 8.74 -5.93 -3.04
C SER A 100 10.01 -5.10 -2.83
N ILE A 101 10.20 -4.07 -3.66
CA ILE A 101 11.34 -3.15 -3.54
C ILE A 101 11.27 -2.39 -2.20
N GLY A 102 10.08 -1.91 -1.83
CA GLY A 102 9.87 -1.19 -0.57
C GLY A 102 10.22 -2.03 0.66
N TRP A 103 9.95 -3.34 0.65
CA TRP A 103 10.35 -4.26 1.72
C TRP A 103 11.87 -4.44 1.79
N VAL A 104 12.53 -4.65 0.66
CA VAL A 104 14.00 -4.74 0.61
C VAL A 104 14.65 -3.46 1.14
N VAL A 105 14.17 -2.31 0.68
CA VAL A 105 14.70 -1.00 1.04
C VAL A 105 14.57 -0.71 2.54
N ILE A 106 13.44 -1.06 3.17
CA ILE A 106 13.29 -0.84 4.62
C ILE A 106 14.16 -1.77 5.45
N ASN A 107 14.40 -3.00 5.01
CA ASN A 107 15.33 -3.91 5.68
C ASN A 107 16.76 -3.40 5.60
N ILE A 108 17.19 -2.90 4.43
CA ILE A 108 18.50 -2.24 4.27
C ILE A 108 18.61 -1.07 5.25
N HIS A 109 17.58 -0.22 5.32
CA HIS A 109 17.54 0.90 6.25
C HIS A 109 17.68 0.47 7.71
N GLN A 110 16.91 -0.53 8.13
CA GLN A 110 16.91 -1.06 9.50
C GLN A 110 18.29 -1.62 9.85
N CYS A 111 18.88 -2.45 8.98
CA CYS A 111 20.23 -2.99 9.17
C CYS A 111 21.28 -1.89 9.29
N GLN A 112 21.21 -0.84 8.46
CA GLN A 112 22.14 0.29 8.54
C GLN A 112 21.98 1.08 9.84
N MET A 113 20.73 1.37 10.24
CA MET A 113 20.43 2.06 11.49
C MET A 113 20.88 1.26 12.71
N GLU A 114 20.66 -0.06 12.72
CA GLU A 114 21.12 -0.98 13.76
C GLU A 114 22.64 -0.92 13.92
N ARG A 115 23.37 -1.10 12.80
CA ARG A 115 24.84 -1.09 12.81
C ARG A 115 25.40 0.24 13.27
N GLN A 116 24.80 1.36 12.85
CA GLN A 116 25.22 2.69 13.29
C GLN A 116 24.97 2.91 14.78
N ALA A 117 23.79 2.54 15.27
CA ALA A 117 23.44 2.66 16.70
C ALA A 117 24.36 1.79 17.56
N LEU A 118 24.59 0.53 17.18
CA LEU A 118 25.51 -0.37 17.87
C LEU A 118 26.92 0.20 17.97
N ARG A 119 27.48 0.72 16.86
CA ARG A 119 28.81 1.33 16.86
C ARG A 119 28.91 2.52 17.81
N ARG A 120 27.90 3.39 17.85
CA ARG A 120 27.90 4.57 18.73
C ARG A 120 27.72 4.20 20.20
N VAL A 121 26.82 3.25 20.50
CA VAL A 121 26.65 2.72 21.86
C VAL A 121 27.94 2.07 22.34
N GLN A 122 28.57 1.23 21.52
CA GLN A 122 29.84 0.59 21.84
C GLN A 122 30.95 1.61 22.11
N ALA A 123 31.07 2.66 21.29
CA ALA A 123 32.06 3.73 21.51
C ALA A 123 31.83 4.49 22.83
N ARG A 124 30.57 4.73 23.21
CA ARG A 124 30.23 5.36 24.51
C ARG A 124 30.52 4.46 25.71
N VAL A 125 30.29 3.16 25.57
CA VAL A 125 30.66 2.19 26.62
C VAL A 125 32.17 2.11 26.77
N GLN A 126 32.92 2.07 25.66
CA GLN A 126 34.38 2.02 25.68
C GLN A 126 35.05 3.28 26.23
N SER A 127 34.43 4.45 26.06
CA SER A 127 34.92 5.74 26.58
C SER A 127 34.57 6.00 28.05
N GLY A 128 33.78 5.12 28.70
CA GLY A 128 33.36 5.28 30.09
C GLY A 128 32.26 6.33 30.30
N GLU A 129 31.81 7.03 29.25
CA GLU A 129 30.68 7.98 29.31
C GLU A 129 29.33 7.29 29.51
N GLY A 130 29.25 5.99 29.21
CA GLY A 130 28.07 5.18 29.47
C GLY A 130 28.09 4.60 30.88
N LYS A 131 27.27 5.14 31.79
CA LYS A 131 26.74 4.30 32.89
C LYS A 131 26.21 3.03 32.23
N ALA A 132 26.65 1.86 32.68
CA ALA A 132 26.19 0.57 32.17
C ALA A 132 24.65 0.61 32.11
N ALA A 133 24.11 0.82 30.91
CA ALA A 133 22.67 0.91 30.75
C ALA A 133 22.15 -0.46 31.16
N ALA A 134 21.29 -0.50 32.19
CA ALA A 134 20.71 -1.74 32.68
C ALA A 134 19.99 -2.53 31.56
N ASP A 135 19.67 -1.85 30.46
CA ASP A 135 19.14 -2.43 29.23
C ASP A 135 19.88 -1.94 27.97
N LEU A 136 20.63 -2.85 27.34
CA LEU A 136 21.31 -2.63 26.05
C LEU A 136 20.31 -2.33 24.92
N ALA A 137 19.12 -2.97 24.93
CA ALA A 137 18.13 -2.78 23.88
C ALA A 137 17.54 -1.36 23.94
N GLY A 138 17.22 -0.87 25.13
CA GLY A 138 16.82 0.51 25.39
C GLY A 138 17.88 1.53 24.94
N ALA A 139 19.16 1.27 25.23
CA ALA A 139 20.26 2.14 24.81
C ALA A 139 20.38 2.23 23.27
N ILE A 140 20.28 1.10 22.58
CA ILE A 140 20.29 1.05 21.10
C ILE A 140 19.06 1.77 20.53
N ALA A 141 17.88 1.57 21.11
CA ALA A 141 16.64 2.21 20.67
C ALA A 141 16.71 3.75 20.82
N ALA A 142 17.22 4.24 21.95
CA ALA A 142 17.44 5.67 22.17
C ALA A 142 18.44 6.24 21.16
N GLU A 143 19.54 5.53 20.90
CA GLU A 143 20.55 5.98 19.93
C GLU A 143 20.03 6.01 18.49
N LYS A 144 19.18 5.06 18.09
CA LYS A 144 18.46 5.11 16.80
C LYS A 144 17.60 6.38 16.70
N GLY A 145 16.96 6.78 17.80
CA GLY A 145 16.22 8.05 17.91
C GLY A 145 17.12 9.25 17.63
N ARG A 146 18.26 9.35 18.33
CA ARG A 146 19.25 10.41 18.15
C ARG A 146 19.81 10.48 16.74
N ILE A 147 20.23 9.35 16.17
CA ILE A 147 20.71 9.27 14.77
C ILE A 147 19.62 9.75 13.80
N ALA A 148 18.35 9.45 14.06
CA ALA A 148 17.26 9.92 13.22
C ALA A 148 17.03 11.43 13.34
N GLU A 149 17.22 11.99 14.54
CA GLU A 149 17.12 13.42 14.82
C GLU A 149 18.27 14.20 14.16
N GLU A 150 19.51 13.74 14.27
CA GLU A 150 20.70 14.39 13.70
C GLU A 150 20.69 14.50 12.17
N LYS A 151 19.81 13.77 11.46
CA LYS A 151 19.73 13.81 10.01
C LYS A 151 19.30 15.18 9.51
N GLY A 152 20.13 15.75 8.63
CA GLY A 152 19.81 16.96 7.87
C GLY A 152 18.67 16.75 6.87
N TRP A 153 18.23 17.84 6.25
CA TRP A 153 17.11 17.83 5.30
C TRP A 153 17.31 16.85 4.14
N ALA A 154 18.43 16.97 3.42
CA ALA A 154 18.73 16.11 2.27
C ALA A 154 18.82 14.64 2.68
N GLN A 155 19.40 14.32 3.84
CA GLN A 155 19.50 12.97 4.35
C GLN A 155 18.14 12.37 4.73
N ARG A 156 17.14 13.19 5.06
CA ARG A 156 15.76 12.73 5.33
C ARG A 156 15.02 12.45 4.02
N VAL A 157 15.13 13.36 3.05
CA VAL A 157 14.47 13.27 1.75
C VAL A 157 15.03 12.11 0.93
N PHE A 158 16.35 12.04 0.78
CA PHE A 158 17.04 10.99 0.03
C PHE A 158 17.44 9.83 0.95
N SER A 159 16.47 9.33 1.73
CA SER A 159 16.67 8.16 2.59
C SER A 159 15.95 6.92 2.05
N TRP A 160 16.49 5.75 2.38
CA TRP A 160 15.79 4.48 2.21
C TRP A 160 14.40 4.47 2.87
N LYS A 161 14.27 5.13 4.02
CA LYS A 161 12.99 5.25 4.73
C LYS A 161 11.97 6.07 3.94
N ALA A 162 12.40 7.16 3.30
CA ALA A 162 11.55 7.97 2.43
C ALA A 162 11.15 7.18 1.17
N LEU A 163 12.11 6.52 0.52
CA LEU A 163 11.84 5.67 -0.64
C LEU A 163 10.83 4.56 -0.32
N HIS A 164 11.01 3.86 0.81
CA HIS A 164 10.04 2.86 1.29
C HIS A 164 8.64 3.48 1.45
N GLY A 165 8.54 4.63 2.11
CA GLY A 165 7.27 5.34 2.28
C GLY A 165 6.61 5.70 0.95
N SER A 166 7.37 6.24 0.01
CA SER A 166 6.88 6.60 -1.33
C SER A 166 6.37 5.38 -2.10
N LEU A 167 7.11 4.27 -2.09
CA LEU A 167 6.71 3.04 -2.79
C LEU A 167 5.43 2.42 -2.20
N PHE A 168 5.32 2.40 -0.86
CA PHE A 168 4.10 1.92 -0.19
C PHE A 168 2.91 2.85 -0.45
N PHE A 169 3.13 4.16 -0.48
CA PHE A 169 2.07 5.12 -0.82
C PHE A 169 1.59 4.95 -2.27
N THR A 170 2.52 4.82 -3.23
CA THR A 170 2.19 4.57 -4.64
C THR A 170 1.39 3.28 -4.82
N SER A 171 1.79 2.22 -4.10
CA SER A 171 1.06 0.95 -4.07
C SER A 171 -0.37 1.15 -3.54
N TRP A 172 -0.53 1.83 -2.41
CA TRP A 172 -1.85 2.13 -1.83
C TRP A 172 -2.73 2.99 -2.74
N LEU A 173 -2.17 4.04 -3.36
CA LEU A 173 -2.90 4.97 -4.22
C LEU A 173 -3.51 4.27 -5.44
N ASN A 174 -2.80 3.30 -6.03
CA ASN A 174 -3.27 2.53 -7.18
C ASN A 174 -4.54 1.70 -6.88
N ILE A 175 -4.82 1.42 -5.61
CA ILE A 175 -6.02 0.70 -5.15
C ILE A 175 -7.07 1.68 -4.63
N ALA A 176 -6.65 2.70 -3.89
CA ALA A 176 -7.53 3.76 -3.40
C ALA A 176 -8.36 4.41 -4.52
N GLY A 177 -7.73 4.71 -5.67
CA GLY A 177 -8.42 5.30 -6.82
C GLY A 177 -9.50 4.41 -7.44
N ARG A 178 -9.50 3.10 -7.14
CA ARG A 178 -10.44 2.12 -7.71
C ARG A 178 -11.67 1.90 -6.84
N LEU A 179 -11.56 2.08 -5.53
CA LEU A 179 -12.69 1.89 -4.61
C LEU A 179 -13.89 2.77 -4.93
N PHE A 180 -13.64 4.01 -5.37
CA PHE A 180 -14.71 4.96 -5.64
C PHE A 180 -15.42 4.74 -6.99
N VAL A 181 -14.93 3.80 -7.82
CA VAL A 181 -15.52 3.47 -9.12
C VAL A 181 -16.01 2.02 -9.19
N THR A 182 -15.77 1.22 -8.15
CA THR A 182 -16.27 -0.15 -8.03
C THR A 182 -17.57 -0.14 -7.24
N GLY A 183 -18.65 -0.65 -7.82
CA GLY A 183 -19.92 -0.84 -7.12
C GLY A 183 -19.76 -1.77 -5.91
N ILE A 184 -20.48 -1.49 -4.82
CA ILE A 184 -20.52 -2.36 -3.63
C ILE A 184 -21.67 -3.35 -3.73
N ASN A 185 -22.63 -3.10 -4.63
CA ASN A 185 -23.83 -3.89 -4.73
C ASN A 185 -23.51 -5.25 -5.37
N PRO A 186 -23.72 -6.39 -4.68
CA PRO A 186 -23.55 -7.71 -5.28
C PRO A 186 -24.43 -7.92 -6.52
N ASP A 187 -25.58 -7.25 -6.59
CA ASP A 187 -26.47 -7.31 -7.75
C ASP A 187 -25.86 -6.66 -9.00
N GLU A 188 -24.70 -6.01 -8.89
CA GLU A 188 -23.98 -5.41 -10.02
C GLU A 188 -22.94 -6.35 -10.66
N TRP A 189 -22.90 -7.62 -10.23
CA TRP A 189 -21.88 -8.55 -10.70
C TRP A 189 -22.43 -9.96 -10.94
N VAL A 190 -22.02 -10.58 -12.05
CA VAL A 190 -22.37 -11.96 -12.41
C VAL A 190 -21.19 -12.68 -13.06
N CYS A 191 -21.14 -14.01 -12.94
CA CYS A 191 -20.16 -14.82 -13.64
C CYS A 191 -20.50 -14.97 -15.13
N TYR A 192 -19.62 -14.51 -16.01
CA TYR A 192 -19.64 -14.86 -17.44
C TYR A 192 -19.02 -16.24 -17.72
N THR A 193 -19.26 -16.81 -18.90
CA THR A 193 -18.44 -17.91 -19.42
C THR A 193 -17.21 -17.32 -20.13
N TYR A 194 -16.21 -18.14 -20.50
CA TYR A 194 -15.23 -17.80 -21.56
C TYR A 194 -15.94 -16.97 -22.63
N PRO A 195 -15.33 -15.89 -23.16
CA PRO A 195 -15.92 -14.54 -23.36
C PRO A 195 -17.28 -14.55 -24.07
N PHE A 196 -18.28 -15.12 -23.42
CA PHE A 196 -19.62 -15.35 -23.91
C PHE A 196 -20.58 -15.21 -22.72
N TYR A 197 -21.74 -14.60 -22.96
CA TYR A 197 -22.82 -14.57 -21.98
C TYR A 197 -23.37 -15.98 -21.77
N LYS A 198 -23.73 -16.30 -20.52
CA LYS A 198 -24.40 -17.55 -20.20
C LYS A 198 -25.80 -17.55 -20.85
N PRO A 199 -26.29 -18.68 -21.39
CA PRO A 199 -27.61 -18.78 -22.04
C PRO A 199 -28.74 -18.85 -21.00
N VAL A 200 -28.67 -17.99 -19.98
CA VAL A 200 -29.62 -17.86 -18.90
C VAL A 200 -29.95 -16.40 -18.71
N ASP A 201 -31.13 -16.13 -18.17
CA ASP A 201 -31.49 -14.77 -17.82
C ASP A 201 -30.59 -14.25 -16.71
N SER A 202 -29.99 -13.10 -16.99
CA SER A 202 -29.22 -12.32 -16.03
C SER A 202 -29.70 -10.88 -16.08
N LYS A 203 -29.32 -10.10 -15.08
CA LYS A 203 -29.61 -8.66 -15.03
C LYS A 203 -29.10 -7.90 -16.27
N TYR A 204 -28.04 -8.38 -16.91
CA TYR A 204 -27.35 -7.70 -18.01
C TYR A 204 -27.69 -8.25 -19.39
N TYR A 205 -28.26 -9.44 -19.45
CA TYR A 205 -28.48 -10.18 -20.69
C TYR A 205 -29.68 -11.11 -20.51
N ASN A 206 -30.70 -10.93 -21.35
CA ASN A 206 -31.82 -11.86 -21.46
C ASN A 206 -31.39 -12.99 -22.39
N GLY A 207 -31.11 -14.14 -21.79
CA GLY A 207 -30.49 -15.30 -22.44
C GLY A 207 -31.38 -16.53 -22.43
N ALA A 208 -32.47 -16.53 -21.63
CA ALA A 208 -33.37 -17.67 -21.56
C ALA A 208 -34.03 -17.91 -22.92
N GLY A 209 -33.82 -19.12 -23.45
CA GLY A 209 -34.33 -19.54 -24.76
C GLY A 209 -33.34 -19.36 -25.92
N ASN A 210 -32.17 -18.77 -25.69
CA ASN A 210 -31.14 -18.66 -26.72
C ASN A 210 -30.18 -19.86 -26.62
N ALA A 211 -30.36 -20.86 -27.51
CA ALA A 211 -29.48 -22.04 -27.56
C ALA A 211 -28.04 -21.70 -27.98
N THR A 212 -27.80 -20.48 -28.48
CA THR A 212 -26.51 -20.03 -28.99
C THR A 212 -25.84 -19.07 -28.00
N MET A 213 -24.61 -19.38 -27.60
CA MET A 213 -23.80 -18.49 -26.77
C MET A 213 -23.48 -17.21 -27.55
N VAL A 214 -23.73 -16.04 -26.96
CA VAL A 214 -23.42 -14.73 -27.55
C VAL A 214 -22.09 -14.22 -26.99
N PRO A 215 -21.11 -13.86 -27.83
CA PRO A 215 -19.82 -13.38 -27.34
C PRO A 215 -19.97 -12.06 -26.57
N VAL A 216 -19.21 -11.92 -25.49
CA VAL A 216 -19.03 -10.64 -24.80
C VAL A 216 -18.36 -9.67 -25.79
N PRO A 217 -18.83 -8.41 -25.89
CA PRO A 217 -18.23 -7.44 -26.79
C PRO A 217 -16.72 -7.30 -26.58
N ILE A 218 -15.96 -7.28 -27.68
CA ILE A 218 -14.50 -7.08 -27.67
C ILE A 218 -14.13 -5.73 -27.05
N HIS A 219 -14.98 -4.72 -27.25
CA HIS A 219 -14.83 -3.40 -26.68
C HIS A 219 -15.84 -3.21 -25.55
N ASP A 220 -15.37 -2.75 -24.38
CA ASP A 220 -16.25 -2.30 -23.31
C ASP A 220 -17.16 -1.17 -23.86
N PRO A 221 -18.48 -1.36 -23.96
CA PRO A 221 -19.38 -0.33 -24.47
C PRO A 221 -19.38 0.93 -23.59
N ASN A 222 -18.94 0.80 -22.33
CA ASN A 222 -18.78 1.88 -21.38
C ASN A 222 -17.32 2.33 -21.22
N TYR A 223 -16.42 1.98 -22.15
CA TYR A 223 -14.98 2.29 -22.04
C TYR A 223 -14.71 3.77 -21.73
N SER A 224 -15.49 4.68 -22.31
CA SER A 224 -15.35 6.14 -22.12
C SER A 224 -15.49 6.62 -20.67
N ARG A 225 -16.15 5.85 -19.79
CA ARG A 225 -16.25 6.17 -18.35
C ARG A 225 -14.98 5.86 -17.59
N LEU A 226 -14.10 5.02 -18.15
CA LEU A 226 -12.93 4.52 -17.45
C LEU A 226 -11.85 5.61 -17.37
N PRO A 227 -11.16 5.74 -16.23
CA PRO A 227 -10.15 6.78 -16.07
C PRO A 227 -9.01 6.73 -17.12
N TRP A 228 -8.57 5.53 -17.50
CA TRP A 228 -7.53 5.34 -18.52
C TRP A 228 -8.01 5.58 -19.96
N ALA A 229 -9.31 5.65 -20.21
CA ALA A 229 -9.83 6.00 -21.53
C ALA A 229 -9.58 7.48 -21.86
N LYS A 230 -9.58 8.35 -20.84
CA LYS A 230 -9.38 9.80 -20.99
C LYS A 230 -7.90 10.17 -21.15
N THR A 231 -7.02 9.50 -20.42
CA THR A 231 -5.57 9.81 -20.43
C THR A 231 -4.77 8.94 -21.41
N GLY A 232 -5.32 7.80 -21.82
CA GLY A 232 -4.57 6.71 -22.43
C GLY A 232 -3.86 5.83 -21.40
N LEU A 233 -3.65 4.55 -21.74
CA LEU A 233 -3.08 3.53 -20.84
C LEU A 233 -1.67 3.88 -20.36
N LEU A 234 -0.82 4.40 -21.24
CA LEU A 234 0.56 4.75 -20.91
C LEU A 234 0.61 5.93 -19.93
N ALA A 235 -0.10 7.02 -20.24
CA ALA A 235 -0.13 8.19 -19.36
C ALA A 235 -0.79 7.85 -18.02
N TRP A 236 -1.85 7.04 -18.03
CA TRP A 236 -2.48 6.51 -16.81
C TRP A 236 -1.45 5.80 -15.92
N GLY A 237 -0.70 4.85 -16.50
CA GLY A 237 0.34 4.13 -15.78
C GLY A 237 1.43 5.05 -15.23
N LEU A 238 1.91 6.00 -16.03
CA LEU A 238 2.98 6.93 -15.63
C LEU A 238 2.54 7.89 -14.52
N ILE A 239 1.33 8.47 -14.62
CA ILE A 239 0.80 9.42 -13.62
C ILE A 239 0.68 8.75 -12.26
N PHE A 240 0.05 7.58 -12.20
CA PHE A 240 -0.19 6.90 -10.91
C PHE A 240 1.05 6.20 -10.35
N SER A 241 2.08 5.98 -11.16
CA SER A 241 3.31 5.31 -10.72
C SER A 241 4.43 6.30 -10.46
N VAL A 242 4.89 6.99 -11.50
CA VAL A 242 5.99 7.95 -11.40
C VAL A 242 5.49 9.25 -10.77
N GLY A 243 4.33 9.74 -11.19
CA GLY A 243 3.74 10.97 -10.66
C GLY A 243 3.46 10.89 -9.16
N SER A 244 2.96 9.75 -8.67
CA SER A 244 2.72 9.55 -7.23
C SER A 244 4.01 9.49 -6.41
N VAL A 245 5.06 8.83 -6.91
CA VAL A 245 6.38 8.84 -6.27
C VAL A 245 6.93 10.27 -6.21
N ALA A 246 6.87 11.01 -7.32
CA ALA A 246 7.32 12.40 -7.37
C ALA A 246 6.55 13.28 -6.38
N ALA A 247 5.23 13.14 -6.32
CA ALA A 247 4.39 13.86 -5.35
C ALA A 247 4.78 13.54 -3.89
N CYS A 248 5.03 12.26 -3.57
CA CYS A 248 5.52 11.86 -2.26
C CYS A 248 6.87 12.50 -1.91
N PHE A 249 7.80 12.58 -2.86
CA PHE A 249 9.08 13.25 -2.64
C PHE A 249 8.92 14.75 -2.42
N LEU A 250 8.04 15.43 -3.17
CA LEU A 250 7.77 16.85 -2.97
C LEU A 250 7.17 17.15 -1.59
N VAL A 251 6.14 16.40 -1.19
CA VAL A 251 5.51 16.54 0.13
C VAL A 251 6.50 16.16 1.24
N GLY A 252 7.25 15.07 1.06
CA GLY A 252 8.28 14.62 1.99
C GLY A 252 9.43 15.63 2.14
N ALA A 253 9.81 16.32 1.07
CA ALA A 253 10.79 17.39 1.08
C ALA A 253 10.32 18.60 1.88
N LEU A 254 9.08 19.04 1.65
CA LEU A 254 8.47 20.13 2.40
C LEU A 254 8.35 19.78 3.90
N TYR A 255 7.84 18.60 4.21
CA TYR A 255 7.71 18.13 5.59
C TYR A 255 9.08 18.05 6.28
N SER A 256 10.08 17.47 5.60
CA SER A 256 11.43 17.35 6.14
C SER A 256 12.06 18.72 6.40
N PHE A 257 11.80 19.70 5.54
CA PHE A 257 12.32 21.06 5.68
C PHE A 257 11.78 21.74 6.94
N VAL A 258 10.46 21.67 7.14
CA VAL A 258 9.80 22.19 8.34
C VAL A 258 10.30 21.48 9.60
N ALA A 259 10.41 20.15 9.56
CA ALA A 259 10.88 19.36 10.70
C ALA A 259 12.31 19.72 11.12
N THR A 260 13.23 19.88 10.16
CA THR A 260 14.62 20.26 10.46
C THR A 260 14.74 21.66 11.05
N ARG A 261 13.91 22.62 10.61
CA ARG A 261 13.91 23.98 11.19
C ARG A 261 13.43 23.99 12.64
N ARG A 262 12.39 23.22 12.96
CA ARG A 262 11.86 23.11 14.34
C ARG A 262 12.90 22.52 15.30
N MET A 263 13.65 21.53 14.85
CA MET A 263 14.72 20.94 15.65
C MET A 263 15.90 21.89 15.87
N GLY A 264 16.33 22.61 14.83
CA GLY A 264 17.39 23.62 14.96
C GLY A 264 17.04 24.70 15.98
N SER A 265 15.78 25.15 16.02
CA SER A 265 15.31 26.10 17.04
C SER A 265 15.26 25.51 18.45
N SER A 266 14.92 24.22 18.60
CA SER A 266 14.88 23.57 19.93
C SER A 266 16.29 23.30 20.46
N GLN A 267 17.22 22.89 19.59
CA GLN A 267 18.60 22.62 19.97
C GLN A 267 19.34 23.91 20.33
N ALA A 268 19.17 24.98 19.55
CA ALA A 268 19.70 26.30 19.90
C ALA A 268 19.15 26.84 21.23
N ARG A 269 17.88 26.53 21.56
CA ARG A 269 17.26 26.89 22.85
C ARG A 269 17.82 26.07 24.02
N TYR A 270 18.09 24.78 23.82
CA TYR A 270 18.71 23.92 24.82
C TYR A 270 20.18 24.30 25.06
N GLU A 271 20.95 24.62 24.02
CA GLU A 271 22.36 25.03 24.14
C GLU A 271 22.54 26.41 24.78
N SER A 272 21.54 27.30 24.66
CA SER A 272 21.54 28.62 25.33
C SER A 272 21.04 28.57 26.77
N GLN A 273 20.40 27.48 27.19
CA GLN A 273 19.82 27.32 28.53
C GLN A 273 20.88 27.24 29.64
N PRO A 274 21.99 26.48 29.52
CA PRO A 274 23.07 26.50 30.50
C PRO A 274 23.74 27.86 30.65
N ALA A 275 23.85 28.64 29.57
CA ALA A 275 24.42 29.98 29.60
C ALA A 275 23.49 30.99 30.28
N LEU A 276 22.17 30.81 30.13
CA LEU A 276 21.14 31.58 30.83
C LEU A 276 21.06 31.20 32.31
N ASP A 277 21.11 29.91 32.62
CA ASP A 277 21.10 29.41 33.99
C ASP A 277 22.34 29.88 34.75
N ALA A 278 23.53 29.85 34.13
CA ALA A 278 24.76 30.41 34.69
C ALA A 278 24.68 31.94 34.92
N ALA A 279 24.08 32.69 33.98
CA ALA A 279 23.90 34.13 34.11
C ALA A 279 22.88 34.51 35.21
N VAL A 280 21.92 33.63 35.52
CA VAL A 280 20.92 33.83 36.59
C VAL A 280 21.46 33.40 37.96
N THR A 281 22.37 32.42 38.03
CA THR A 281 22.96 31.96 39.30
C THR A 281 24.10 32.82 39.83
N GLY A 282 24.62 33.77 39.05
CA GLY A 282 25.56 34.79 39.53
C GLY A 282 26.91 34.25 40.00
N GLU A 283 27.46 33.26 39.29
CA GLU A 283 28.90 32.92 39.36
C GLU A 283 29.70 33.69 38.31
#